data_AF-A0A8J3FRI0-F1
#
_entry.id   AF-A0A8J3FRI0-F1
#
_cell.length_a   1.000
_cell.length_b   1.000
_cell.length_c   1.000
_cell.angle_alpha   90.00
_cell.angle_beta   90.00
_cell.angle_gamma   90.00
#
_symmetry.space_group_name_H-M   'P 1'
#
loop_
_entity.id
_entity.type
_entity.pdbx_description
1 polymer ?
#
loop_
_entity_poly.entity_id
_entity_poly.type
_entity_poly.pdbx_seq_one_letter_code
_entity_poly.pdbx_strand_id
1 'polypeptide(L)'
;MRERDPHGRHRRSWHVPAADGATVPVMNEIATGAHGIGPDADAPPPSTPATAGADAAGPSGDGDGHAETRPCAHCGRPVPQRAAAGRPFRYCRDNDGACQRASRNVRMRHRSSPGLAGQVARTWEVVDRLDQFVGTLSEALHAELSPAGVERQLAEIRAETSRHLAAAHAERDDARREADQATADAAAAHREAELAADERDEAARAAQAAQAQREQAESDRDAAAARAEAAQRDLAQSRKQADDARRDLDAARAGLDNAQRTVEAARAQAAQVTQDLHAATRAAELAGRDAQVAQRDADAARDALAAAQHLVEQTRADLQEARREQDRALRERDAARADAQRLGQDLDAARGGLETAQQTAGALRDDLHAARRDAEQSAREAALASADRDEARAQTQAAREQVARLAAELDAARRSAQDAAVAQDRVAQLSAQVTDLASALAALGGANSTGASSTGGTDKVVPTAR
;
A
#
# COMPACT_ATOMS: atom_id res chain seq x y z
N MET A 1 -9.85 -34.03 2.72
CA MET A 1 -9.73 -35.10 1.70
C MET A 1 -8.35 -35.07 1.05
N ARG A 2 -7.93 -36.16 0.40
CA ARG A 2 -6.71 -36.28 -0.42
C ARG A 2 -6.94 -37.32 -1.54
N GLU A 3 -7.54 -36.90 -2.63
CA GLU A 3 -7.47 -37.58 -3.93
C GLU A 3 -6.70 -36.64 -4.88
N ARG A 4 -5.61 -37.00 -5.57
CA ARG A 4 -5.25 -38.21 -6.33
C ARG A 4 -6.19 -38.50 -7.51
N ASP A 5 -5.81 -37.96 -8.66
CA ASP A 5 -6.25 -38.41 -9.98
C ASP A 5 -5.01 -38.59 -10.90
N PRO A 6 -4.78 -39.76 -11.52
CA PRO A 6 -3.58 -40.03 -12.33
C PRO A 6 -3.82 -39.99 -13.85
N HIS A 7 -2.71 -39.93 -14.62
CA HIS A 7 -2.61 -40.11 -16.07
C HIS A 7 -2.94 -38.92 -17.01
N GLY A 8 -2.00 -37.97 -17.12
CA GLY A 8 -1.75 -37.22 -18.37
C GLY A 8 -0.49 -37.76 -19.07
N ARG A 9 -0.57 -38.16 -20.35
CA ARG A 9 0.53 -38.90 -21.02
C ARG A 9 0.85 -38.35 -22.43
N HIS A 10 2.14 -38.15 -22.72
CA HIS A 10 2.71 -37.64 -23.98
C HIS A 10 2.33 -36.16 -24.32
N ARG A 11 3.19 -35.33 -24.93
CA ARG A 11 4.33 -35.60 -25.83
C ARG A 11 5.59 -34.83 -25.43
N ARG A 12 6.77 -35.37 -25.74
CA ARG A 12 8.03 -34.60 -25.81
C ARG A 12 8.37 -34.37 -27.29
N SER A 13 8.48 -33.12 -27.71
CA SER A 13 8.94 -32.73 -29.04
C SER A 13 10.46 -32.78 -29.09
N TRP A 14 11.02 -33.56 -30.00
CA TRP A 14 12.45 -33.52 -30.32
C TRP A 14 12.71 -32.41 -31.33
N HIS A 15 13.64 -31.50 -31.01
CA HIS A 15 14.22 -30.57 -31.96
C HIS A 15 15.72 -30.48 -31.72
N VAL A 16 16.49 -30.75 -32.78
CA VAL A 16 17.94 -30.68 -32.85
C VAL A 16 18.27 -30.01 -34.19
N PRO A 17 18.80 -28.78 -34.21
CA PRO A 17 19.57 -28.29 -35.35
C PRO A 17 20.93 -29.02 -35.34
N ALA A 18 21.28 -29.75 -36.39
CA ALA A 18 21.77 -29.23 -37.67
C ALA A 18 23.17 -28.62 -37.53
N ALA A 19 24.18 -29.34 -38.02
CA ALA A 19 25.57 -28.93 -38.11
C ALA A 19 26.07 -29.28 -39.52
N ASP A 20 26.59 -28.29 -40.24
CA ASP A 20 26.99 -28.34 -41.66
C ASP A 20 28.34 -27.65 -41.86
N GLY A 21 29.11 -28.06 -42.89
CA GLY A 21 30.37 -27.40 -43.30
C GLY A 21 31.58 -27.73 -42.41
N ALA A 22 32.42 -28.75 -42.62
CA ALA A 22 32.95 -29.38 -43.85
C ALA A 22 34.07 -28.60 -44.57
N THR A 23 35.32 -29.04 -44.37
CA THR A 23 36.45 -28.88 -45.30
C THR A 23 37.39 -30.09 -45.18
N VAL A 24 37.91 -30.58 -46.32
CA VAL A 24 38.71 -31.81 -46.46
C VAL A 24 39.75 -31.61 -47.56
N PRO A 25 40.97 -32.15 -47.40
CA PRO A 25 41.71 -32.80 -48.51
C PRO A 25 41.85 -34.31 -48.27
N VAL A 26 41.55 -35.19 -49.25
CA VAL A 26 42.50 -35.69 -50.28
C VAL A 26 43.73 -36.38 -49.61
N MET A 27 43.92 -37.70 -49.56
CA MET A 27 43.60 -38.84 -50.47
C MET A 27 44.38 -38.91 -51.80
N ASN A 28 45.62 -39.41 -51.72
CA ASN A 28 46.27 -40.39 -52.62
C ASN A 28 47.56 -40.90 -51.91
N GLU A 29 48.19 -42.03 -52.22
CA GLU A 29 47.94 -43.04 -53.27
C GLU A 29 48.33 -44.47 -52.81
N ILE A 30 48.19 -45.47 -53.69
CA ILE A 30 48.33 -46.90 -53.41
C ILE A 30 49.72 -47.42 -53.81
N ALA A 31 50.36 -48.23 -52.95
CA ALA A 31 51.37 -49.22 -53.38
C ALA A 31 51.39 -50.44 -52.45
N THR A 32 51.35 -51.65 -53.02
CA THR A 32 51.53 -52.92 -52.28
C THR A 32 52.57 -53.81 -52.97
N GLY A 33 53.47 -54.38 -52.18
CA GLY A 33 54.55 -55.29 -52.57
C GLY A 33 55.51 -55.41 -51.38
N ALA A 34 55.80 -56.56 -50.76
CA ALA A 34 56.04 -57.93 -51.24
C ALA A 34 57.43 -58.11 -51.87
N HIS A 35 58.04 -59.28 -51.61
CA HIS A 35 59.48 -59.59 -51.59
C HIS A 35 60.21 -59.07 -50.32
N GLY A 36 60.93 -59.89 -49.55
CA GLY A 36 61.10 -61.34 -49.60
C GLY A 36 62.53 -61.80 -49.89
N ILE A 37 63.45 -61.50 -48.96
CA ILE A 37 64.83 -61.99 -48.86
C ILE A 37 65.05 -62.22 -47.35
N GLY A 38 65.64 -63.29 -46.84
CA GLY A 38 66.36 -64.39 -47.51
C GLY A 38 67.68 -64.63 -46.76
N PRO A 39 67.70 -65.48 -45.71
CA PRO A 39 68.89 -65.68 -44.88
C PRO A 39 69.74 -66.84 -45.39
N ASP A 40 70.79 -66.54 -46.16
CA ASP A 40 71.72 -67.56 -46.65
C ASP A 40 72.80 -67.90 -45.60
N ALA A 41 73.06 -69.19 -45.45
CA ALA A 41 74.08 -69.74 -44.56
C ALA A 41 74.83 -70.88 -45.27
N ASP A 42 76.08 -70.59 -45.67
CA ASP A 42 77.07 -71.57 -46.12
C ASP A 42 78.26 -71.51 -45.14
N ALA A 43 78.72 -72.58 -44.47
CA ALA A 43 79.09 -73.95 -44.87
C ALA A 43 80.64 -74.09 -44.95
N PRO A 44 81.26 -75.12 -44.33
CA PRO A 44 82.70 -75.18 -44.12
C PRO A 44 83.47 -76.06 -45.13
N PRO A 45 84.80 -75.90 -45.26
CA PRO A 45 85.68 -76.87 -45.93
C PRO A 45 86.22 -77.97 -44.96
N PRO A 46 86.67 -79.15 -45.46
CA PRO A 46 86.78 -80.37 -44.65
C PRO A 46 88.22 -80.90 -44.41
N SER A 47 88.31 -82.10 -43.83
CA SER A 47 89.54 -82.82 -43.46
C SER A 47 90.28 -83.53 -44.63
N THR A 48 91.45 -84.09 -44.30
CA THR A 48 92.45 -84.77 -45.17
C THR A 48 91.96 -86.06 -45.86
N PRO A 49 92.64 -86.52 -46.94
CA PRO A 49 93.64 -87.58 -46.80
C PRO A 49 94.90 -87.41 -47.71
N ALA A 50 95.76 -88.43 -47.82
CA ALA A 50 97.09 -88.38 -48.46
C ALA A 50 97.27 -89.40 -49.62
N THR A 51 98.29 -89.22 -50.49
CA THR A 51 99.05 -90.33 -51.16
C THR A 51 100.30 -89.89 -51.95
N ALA A 52 101.40 -90.66 -51.80
CA ALA A 52 102.37 -91.20 -52.80
C ALA A 52 103.16 -90.33 -53.83
N GLY A 53 104.37 -90.81 -54.17
CA GLY A 53 105.31 -90.30 -55.20
C GLY A 53 106.65 -89.84 -54.62
N ALA A 54 107.81 -90.52 -54.67
CA ALA A 54 108.32 -91.71 -55.39
C ALA A 54 108.93 -91.50 -56.79
N ASP A 55 110.24 -91.19 -56.83
CA ASP A 55 111.25 -91.52 -57.87
C ASP A 55 112.65 -91.38 -57.21
N ALA A 56 113.71 -92.22 -57.31
CA ALA A 56 114.09 -93.40 -58.10
C ALA A 56 115.21 -93.16 -59.15
N ALA A 57 116.48 -93.36 -58.76
CA ALA A 57 117.59 -93.61 -59.70
C ALA A 57 118.78 -94.35 -59.03
N GLY A 58 119.09 -95.56 -59.49
CA GLY A 58 120.43 -96.17 -59.43
C GLY A 58 121.27 -95.74 -60.64
N PRO A 59 122.46 -96.34 -60.93
CA PRO A 59 122.76 -97.78 -60.84
C PRO A 59 124.06 -98.08 -60.06
N SER A 60 124.43 -99.30 -59.65
CA SER A 60 124.88 -100.48 -60.44
C SER A 60 125.92 -100.13 -61.53
N GLY A 61 127.09 -100.76 -61.64
CA GLY A 61 127.66 -101.89 -60.90
C GLY A 61 127.83 -103.11 -61.79
N ASP A 62 129.04 -103.34 -62.28
CA ASP A 62 129.47 -104.48 -63.09
C ASP A 62 130.88 -104.92 -62.68
N GLY A 63 131.25 -106.16 -62.99
CA GLY A 63 132.58 -106.69 -62.68
C GLY A 63 132.99 -107.86 -63.56
N ASP A 64 134.15 -107.75 -64.21
CA ASP A 64 134.71 -108.81 -65.05
C ASP A 64 135.27 -109.96 -64.20
N GLY A 65 134.43 -110.99 -64.06
CA GLY A 65 134.75 -112.20 -63.32
C GLY A 65 135.71 -113.12 -64.07
N HIS A 66 137.02 -112.94 -63.90
CA HIS A 66 137.92 -114.09 -63.91
C HIS A 66 137.37 -115.12 -62.91
N ALA A 67 137.13 -116.36 -63.35
CA ALA A 67 136.60 -117.42 -62.50
C ALA A 67 137.66 -117.88 -61.49
N GLU A 68 137.86 -117.12 -60.40
CA GLU A 68 138.87 -117.36 -59.38
C GLU A 68 138.74 -118.81 -58.84
N THR A 69 139.65 -119.71 -59.23
CA THR A 69 139.67 -121.07 -58.70
C THR A 69 140.51 -121.13 -57.44
N ARG A 70 139.89 -120.92 -56.28
CA ARG A 70 140.60 -120.99 -54.99
C ARG A 70 140.79 -122.44 -54.55
N PRO A 71 141.93 -122.80 -53.94
CA PRO A 71 142.16 -124.15 -53.45
C PRO A 71 141.19 -124.51 -52.31
N CYS A 72 140.58 -125.68 -52.41
CA CYS A 72 139.69 -126.29 -51.44
C CYS A 72 140.37 -126.39 -50.08
N ALA A 73 139.84 -125.73 -49.04
CA ALA A 73 140.44 -125.62 -47.70
C ALA A 73 140.37 -126.92 -46.86
N HIS A 74 140.46 -128.07 -47.53
CA HIS A 74 140.64 -129.38 -46.94
C HIS A 74 141.57 -130.29 -47.78
N CYS A 75 141.45 -130.30 -49.11
CA CYS A 75 142.25 -131.18 -49.99
C CYS A 75 142.95 -130.46 -51.16
N GLY A 76 143.01 -129.13 -51.16
CA GLY A 76 143.80 -128.33 -52.12
C GLY A 76 143.24 -128.22 -53.55
N ARG A 77 142.37 -129.13 -54.01
CA ARG A 77 141.78 -129.07 -55.36
C ARG A 77 141.21 -127.68 -55.69
N PRO A 78 141.42 -127.13 -56.90
CA PRO A 78 140.83 -125.86 -57.31
C PRO A 78 139.30 -125.94 -57.28
N VAL A 79 138.65 -125.00 -56.58
CA VAL A 79 137.18 -124.87 -56.54
C VAL A 79 136.80 -123.57 -57.22
N PRO A 80 136.03 -123.59 -58.33
CA PRO A 80 135.58 -122.37 -58.98
C PRO A 80 134.68 -121.58 -58.03
N GLN A 81 135.07 -120.34 -57.74
CA GLN A 81 134.22 -119.40 -57.00
C GLN A 81 133.12 -118.84 -57.92
N ARG A 82 132.10 -118.20 -57.31
CA ARG A 82 131.09 -117.44 -58.05
C ARG A 82 131.46 -115.97 -58.02
N ALA A 83 131.28 -115.27 -59.13
CA ALA A 83 131.56 -113.83 -59.24
C ALA A 83 130.50 -112.93 -58.54
N ALA A 84 129.35 -113.49 -58.14
CA ALA A 84 128.26 -112.74 -57.51
C ALA A 84 128.44 -112.59 -55.99
N ALA A 85 127.95 -111.47 -55.44
CA ALA A 85 128.04 -111.13 -54.02
C ALA A 85 127.45 -112.23 -53.11
N GLY A 86 128.33 -112.86 -52.32
CA GLY A 86 127.99 -113.96 -51.44
C GLY A 86 129.24 -114.57 -50.80
N ARG A 87 129.07 -115.42 -49.78
CA ARG A 87 130.21 -115.97 -49.03
C ARG A 87 131.01 -116.98 -49.88
N PRO A 88 132.33 -116.79 -50.11
CA PRO A 88 133.12 -117.68 -50.95
C PRO A 88 133.12 -119.16 -50.51
N PHE A 89 133.13 -120.05 -51.50
CA PHE A 89 133.15 -121.50 -51.36
C PHE A 89 134.54 -122.00 -50.91
N ARG A 90 134.76 -122.01 -49.59
CA ARG A 90 135.97 -122.59 -48.96
C ARG A 90 136.16 -124.10 -49.22
N TYR A 91 135.18 -124.82 -49.76
CA TYR A 91 135.24 -126.29 -49.93
C TYR A 91 134.66 -126.76 -51.26
N CYS A 92 135.23 -127.85 -51.76
CA CYS A 92 134.83 -128.62 -52.92
C CYS A 92 133.35 -129.02 -52.83
N ARG A 93 132.57 -128.82 -53.90
CA ARG A 93 131.12 -129.07 -53.93
C ARG A 93 130.79 -130.42 -54.56
N ASP A 94 131.40 -130.66 -55.71
CA ASP A 94 131.52 -131.85 -56.58
C ASP A 94 132.10 -133.13 -55.94
N ASN A 95 132.20 -133.16 -54.61
CA ASN A 95 132.59 -134.34 -53.81
C ASN A 95 131.56 -134.54 -52.67
N ASP A 96 130.27 -134.39 -52.98
CA ASP A 96 129.11 -134.44 -52.08
C ASP A 96 129.26 -133.67 -50.76
N GLY A 97 130.02 -132.57 -50.74
CA GLY A 97 130.37 -131.84 -49.51
C GLY A 97 131.25 -132.61 -48.52
N ALA A 98 131.85 -133.75 -48.91
CA ALA A 98 132.73 -134.56 -48.08
C ALA A 98 133.92 -133.75 -47.55
N CYS A 99 134.48 -132.84 -48.35
CA CYS A 99 135.56 -131.95 -47.90
C CYS A 99 135.12 -130.97 -46.80
N GLN A 100 133.87 -130.48 -46.83
CA GLN A 100 133.30 -129.66 -45.75
C GLN A 100 133.02 -130.52 -44.51
N ARG A 101 132.46 -131.74 -44.67
CA ARG A 101 132.25 -132.69 -43.56
C ARG A 101 133.57 -133.10 -42.91
N ALA A 102 134.61 -133.37 -43.68
CA ALA A 102 135.93 -133.74 -43.18
C ALA A 102 136.62 -132.56 -42.48
N SER A 103 136.59 -131.34 -43.04
CA SER A 103 137.08 -130.14 -42.34
C SER A 103 136.27 -129.81 -41.06
N ARG A 104 134.97 -130.14 -41.02
CA ARG A 104 134.15 -130.07 -39.79
C ARG A 104 134.59 -131.13 -38.80
N ASN A 105 134.79 -132.39 -39.21
CA ASN A 105 135.23 -133.48 -38.35
C ASN A 105 136.65 -133.28 -37.82
N VAL A 106 137.57 -132.71 -38.60
CA VAL A 106 138.92 -132.32 -38.15
C VAL A 106 138.80 -131.26 -37.05
N ARG A 107 138.00 -130.20 -37.24
CA ARG A 107 137.78 -129.19 -36.19
C ARG A 107 137.05 -129.74 -34.96
N MET A 108 136.07 -130.62 -35.13
CA MET A 108 135.44 -131.29 -33.97
C MET A 108 136.45 -132.19 -33.24
N ARG A 109 137.30 -132.94 -33.95
CA ARG A 109 138.39 -133.72 -33.32
C ARG A 109 139.39 -132.82 -32.57
N HIS A 110 139.78 -131.66 -33.10
CA HIS A 110 140.65 -130.74 -32.35
C HIS A 110 139.96 -130.10 -31.14
N ARG A 111 138.68 -129.71 -31.24
CA ARG A 111 137.89 -129.18 -30.11
C ARG A 111 137.61 -130.23 -29.02
N SER A 112 137.42 -131.48 -29.42
CA SER A 112 137.14 -132.62 -28.53
C SER A 112 138.37 -133.44 -28.15
N SER A 113 139.58 -133.02 -28.57
CA SER A 113 140.83 -133.68 -28.16
C SER A 113 141.09 -133.38 -26.69
N PRO A 114 141.21 -134.39 -25.81
CA PRO A 114 141.65 -134.16 -24.45
C PRO A 114 143.09 -133.63 -24.42
N GLY A 115 143.43 -132.88 -23.39
CA GLY A 115 144.77 -132.32 -23.18
C GLY A 115 145.05 -131.00 -23.91
N LEU A 116 146.33 -130.64 -23.92
CA LEU A 116 146.84 -129.28 -24.16
C LEU A 116 146.46 -128.72 -25.55
N ALA A 117 146.45 -129.56 -26.59
CA ALA A 117 146.04 -129.15 -27.94
C ALA A 117 144.57 -128.68 -28.02
N GLY A 118 143.66 -129.32 -27.26
CA GLY A 118 142.26 -128.91 -27.18
C GLY A 118 142.01 -127.70 -26.29
N GLN A 119 142.99 -127.28 -25.48
CA GLN A 119 142.99 -125.97 -24.80
C GLN A 119 143.52 -124.89 -25.75
N VAL A 120 144.65 -125.14 -26.44
CA VAL A 120 145.22 -124.21 -27.43
C VAL A 120 144.24 -123.90 -28.57
N ALA A 121 143.47 -124.88 -29.04
CA ALA A 121 142.42 -124.63 -30.04
C ALA A 121 141.32 -123.68 -29.51
N ARG A 122 140.97 -123.75 -28.22
CA ARG A 122 139.95 -122.88 -27.61
C ARG A 122 140.49 -121.51 -27.24
N THR A 123 141.76 -121.37 -26.83
CA THR A 123 142.38 -120.05 -26.66
C THR A 123 142.53 -119.35 -28.00
N TRP A 124 142.86 -120.05 -29.08
CA TRP A 124 142.82 -119.48 -30.43
C TRP A 124 141.42 -119.03 -30.87
N GLU A 125 140.34 -119.78 -30.54
CA GLU A 125 138.96 -119.32 -30.81
C GLU A 125 138.54 -118.13 -29.94
N VAL A 126 139.16 -117.91 -28.78
CA VAL A 126 139.01 -116.68 -27.98
C VAL A 126 139.81 -115.53 -28.58
N VAL A 127 141.03 -115.78 -29.08
CA VAL A 127 141.86 -114.78 -29.78
C VAL A 127 141.20 -114.31 -31.08
N ASP A 128 140.73 -115.22 -31.93
CA ASP A 128 139.99 -114.94 -33.18
C ASP A 128 138.73 -114.09 -32.91
N ARG A 129 138.09 -114.31 -31.75
CA ARG A 129 136.92 -113.54 -31.31
C ARG A 129 137.28 -112.19 -30.68
N LEU A 130 138.41 -112.09 -29.98
CA LEU A 130 138.94 -110.83 -29.48
C LEU A 130 139.43 -109.95 -30.64
N ASP A 131 140.08 -110.53 -31.64
CA ASP A 131 140.49 -109.85 -32.88
C ASP A 131 139.27 -109.36 -33.66
N GLN A 132 138.21 -110.18 -33.77
CA GLN A 132 136.93 -109.73 -34.33
C GLN A 132 136.31 -108.58 -33.50
N PHE A 133 136.33 -108.64 -32.17
CA PHE A 133 135.84 -107.55 -31.33
C PHE A 133 136.68 -106.28 -31.46
N VAL A 134 138.02 -106.40 -31.50
CA VAL A 134 138.94 -105.28 -31.74
C VAL A 134 138.69 -104.68 -33.13
N GLY A 135 138.48 -105.51 -34.15
CA GLY A 135 138.04 -105.06 -35.48
C GLY A 135 136.78 -104.21 -35.40
N THR A 136 135.70 -104.72 -34.81
CA THR A 136 134.44 -103.96 -34.67
C THR A 136 134.57 -102.72 -33.79
N LEU A 137 135.44 -102.75 -32.76
CA LEU A 137 135.70 -101.61 -31.88
C LEU A 137 136.53 -100.55 -32.61
N SER A 138 137.53 -100.93 -33.40
CA SER A 138 138.33 -100.02 -34.22
C SER A 138 137.52 -99.45 -35.38
N GLU A 139 136.64 -100.23 -36.00
CA GLU A 139 135.67 -99.75 -37.01
C GLU A 139 134.70 -98.74 -36.38
N ALA A 140 134.15 -99.03 -35.19
CA ALA A 140 133.28 -98.09 -34.48
C ALA A 140 134.03 -96.83 -33.99
N LEU A 141 135.22 -96.97 -33.39
CA LEU A 141 136.04 -95.82 -32.99
C LEU A 141 136.44 -94.98 -34.20
N HIS A 142 136.71 -95.58 -35.35
CA HIS A 142 137.00 -94.84 -36.58
C HIS A 142 135.74 -94.22 -37.18
N ALA A 143 134.57 -94.88 -37.08
CA ALA A 143 133.31 -94.30 -37.52
C ALA A 143 132.91 -93.04 -36.73
N GLU A 144 133.26 -92.96 -35.44
CA GLU A 144 132.96 -91.81 -34.56
C GLU A 144 134.11 -90.79 -34.46
N LEU A 145 135.38 -91.21 -34.41
CA LEU A 145 136.56 -90.34 -34.25
C LEU A 145 137.29 -89.98 -35.56
N SER A 146 136.90 -90.54 -36.71
CA SER A 146 137.36 -89.98 -37.99
C SER A 146 136.77 -88.58 -38.21
N PRO A 147 137.39 -87.73 -39.05
CA PRO A 147 136.83 -86.42 -39.39
C PRO A 147 135.37 -86.50 -39.85
N ALA A 148 135.01 -87.49 -40.66
CA ALA A 148 133.63 -87.71 -41.12
C ALA A 148 132.65 -88.17 -40.03
N GLY A 149 133.14 -88.78 -38.95
CA GLY A 149 132.35 -89.09 -37.75
C GLY A 149 132.05 -87.84 -36.93
N VAL A 150 133.10 -87.08 -36.62
CA VAL A 150 133.00 -85.80 -35.90
C VAL A 150 132.17 -84.77 -36.68
N GLU A 151 132.32 -84.70 -38.00
CA GLU A 151 131.48 -83.85 -38.86
C GLU A 151 130.01 -84.27 -38.84
N ARG A 152 129.70 -85.57 -38.74
CA ARG A 152 128.33 -86.07 -38.58
C ARG A 152 127.74 -85.68 -37.23
N GLN A 153 128.48 -85.91 -36.14
CA GLN A 153 128.06 -85.48 -34.79
C GLN A 153 127.85 -83.96 -34.72
N LEU A 154 128.76 -83.17 -35.32
CA LEU A 154 128.62 -81.73 -35.41
C LEU A 154 127.43 -81.31 -36.28
N ALA A 155 127.12 -82.03 -37.37
CA ALA A 155 125.94 -81.78 -38.19
C ALA A 155 124.64 -82.11 -37.44
N GLU A 156 124.62 -83.20 -36.66
CA GLU A 156 123.49 -83.60 -35.81
C GLU A 156 123.24 -82.59 -34.68
N ILE A 157 124.28 -82.19 -33.95
CA ILE A 157 124.22 -81.14 -32.92
C ILE A 157 123.81 -79.78 -33.54
N ARG A 158 124.28 -79.43 -34.74
CA ARG A 158 123.82 -78.24 -35.47
C ARG A 158 122.34 -78.34 -35.86
N ALA A 159 121.87 -79.50 -36.30
CA ALA A 159 120.46 -79.71 -36.62
C ALA A 159 119.58 -79.67 -35.35
N GLU A 160 120.03 -80.23 -34.25
CA GLU A 160 119.34 -80.21 -32.95
C GLU A 160 119.27 -78.80 -32.36
N THR A 161 120.40 -78.08 -32.29
CA THR A 161 120.42 -76.68 -31.87
C THR A 161 119.60 -75.78 -32.80
N SER A 162 119.57 -76.06 -34.11
CA SER A 162 118.67 -75.36 -35.05
C SER A 162 117.20 -75.65 -34.76
N ARG A 163 116.81 -76.89 -34.39
CA ARG A 163 115.46 -77.23 -33.94
C ARG A 163 115.10 -76.49 -32.65
N HIS A 164 116.00 -76.44 -31.66
CA HIS A 164 115.76 -75.71 -30.42
C HIS A 164 115.66 -74.20 -30.61
N LEU A 165 116.49 -73.60 -31.48
CA LEU A 165 116.38 -72.18 -31.82
C LEU A 165 115.08 -71.87 -32.58
N ALA A 166 114.65 -72.75 -33.49
CA ALA A 166 113.36 -72.61 -34.18
C ALA A 166 112.18 -72.72 -33.20
N ALA A 167 112.22 -73.67 -32.26
CA ALA A 167 111.22 -73.81 -31.20
C ALA A 167 111.16 -72.58 -30.29
N ALA A 168 112.31 -72.13 -29.76
CA ALA A 168 112.39 -70.95 -28.90
C ALA A 168 111.97 -69.65 -29.63
N HIS A 169 112.17 -69.56 -30.94
CA HIS A 169 111.63 -68.46 -31.74
C HIS A 169 110.12 -68.57 -31.95
N ALA A 170 109.58 -69.77 -32.20
CA ALA A 170 108.13 -69.99 -32.26
C ALA A 170 107.46 -69.63 -30.92
N GLU A 171 107.93 -70.20 -29.80
CA GLU A 171 107.46 -69.93 -28.44
C GLU A 171 107.50 -68.43 -28.09
N ARG A 172 108.59 -67.73 -28.43
CA ARG A 172 108.70 -66.27 -28.25
C ARG A 172 107.67 -65.50 -29.09
N ASP A 173 107.46 -65.92 -30.34
CA ASP A 173 106.58 -65.21 -31.26
C ASP A 173 105.09 -65.53 -31.00
N ASP A 174 104.79 -66.69 -30.43
CA ASP A 174 103.49 -67.03 -29.83
C ASP A 174 103.24 -66.22 -28.55
N ALA A 175 104.16 -66.23 -27.58
CA ALA A 175 104.05 -65.41 -26.37
C ALA A 175 103.93 -63.91 -26.67
N ARG A 176 104.54 -63.45 -27.77
CA ARG A 176 104.34 -62.08 -28.28
C ARG A 176 102.95 -61.87 -28.86
N ARG A 177 102.42 -62.80 -29.67
CA ARG A 177 101.02 -62.75 -30.16
C ARG A 177 100.03 -62.71 -29.00
N GLU A 178 100.25 -63.53 -27.97
CA GLU A 178 99.44 -63.54 -26.75
C GLU A 178 99.50 -62.21 -25.98
N ALA A 179 100.68 -61.60 -25.85
CA ALA A 179 100.84 -60.29 -25.21
C ALA A 179 100.22 -59.14 -26.03
N ASP A 180 100.40 -59.14 -27.35
CA ASP A 180 99.79 -58.17 -28.26
C ASP A 180 98.26 -58.30 -28.25
N GLN A 181 97.72 -59.53 -28.23
CA GLN A 181 96.28 -59.82 -28.09
C GLN A 181 95.72 -59.38 -26.73
N ALA A 182 96.36 -59.77 -25.62
CA ALA A 182 95.93 -59.36 -24.27
C ALA A 182 95.95 -57.83 -24.08
N THR A 183 96.87 -57.14 -24.77
CA THR A 183 96.91 -55.67 -24.81
C THR A 183 95.72 -55.09 -25.61
N ALA A 184 95.36 -55.72 -26.74
CA ALA A 184 94.19 -55.32 -27.53
C ALA A 184 92.87 -55.56 -26.77
N ASP A 185 92.75 -56.68 -26.06
CA ASP A 185 91.58 -57.05 -25.26
C ASP A 185 91.44 -56.12 -24.03
N ALA A 186 92.53 -55.83 -23.33
CA ALA A 186 92.52 -54.84 -22.25
C ALA A 186 92.12 -53.44 -22.76
N ALA A 187 92.63 -53.03 -23.93
CA ALA A 187 92.23 -51.76 -24.54
C ALA A 187 90.76 -51.75 -25.01
N ALA A 188 90.19 -52.91 -25.39
CA ALA A 188 88.76 -53.03 -25.69
C ALA A 188 87.91 -52.90 -24.42
N ALA A 189 88.23 -53.67 -23.37
CA ALA A 189 87.55 -53.60 -22.08
C ALA A 189 87.62 -52.19 -21.44
N HIS A 190 88.72 -51.45 -21.64
CA HIS A 190 88.81 -50.05 -21.22
C HIS A 190 87.83 -49.14 -21.97
N ARG A 191 87.75 -49.24 -23.31
CA ARG A 191 86.78 -48.45 -24.11
C ARG A 191 85.33 -48.82 -23.77
N GLU A 192 85.03 -50.09 -23.53
CA GLU A 192 83.71 -50.54 -23.10
C GLU A 192 83.36 -49.99 -21.70
N ALA A 193 84.32 -49.93 -20.77
CA ALA A 193 84.14 -49.34 -19.45
C ALA A 193 83.98 -47.81 -19.48
N GLU A 194 84.64 -47.12 -20.41
CA GLU A 194 84.46 -45.68 -20.67
C GLU A 194 83.06 -45.38 -21.25
N LEU A 195 82.65 -46.11 -22.30
CA LEU A 195 81.29 -45.99 -22.86
C LEU A 195 80.21 -46.29 -21.81
N ALA A 196 80.38 -47.35 -21.03
CA ALA A 196 79.47 -47.67 -19.94
C ALA A 196 79.52 -46.66 -18.77
N ALA A 197 80.55 -45.81 -18.66
CA ALA A 197 80.55 -44.67 -17.75
C ALA A 197 79.75 -43.51 -18.34
N ASP A 198 80.00 -43.13 -19.59
CA ASP A 198 79.26 -42.06 -20.30
C ASP A 198 77.75 -42.35 -20.35
N GLU A 199 77.33 -43.58 -20.67
CA GLU A 199 75.92 -44.00 -20.67
C GLU A 199 75.26 -43.85 -19.28
N ARG A 200 75.97 -44.20 -18.20
CA ARG A 200 75.45 -44.03 -16.82
C ARG A 200 75.34 -42.56 -16.44
N ASP A 201 76.30 -41.76 -16.87
CA ASP A 201 76.34 -40.32 -16.62
C ASP A 201 75.25 -39.58 -17.43
N GLU A 202 74.96 -40.00 -18.66
CA GLU A 202 73.79 -39.55 -19.43
C GLU A 202 72.47 -39.98 -18.78
N ALA A 203 72.35 -41.23 -18.35
CA ALA A 203 71.17 -41.71 -17.64
C ALA A 203 70.95 -40.96 -16.32
N ALA A 204 72.02 -40.61 -15.58
CA ALA A 204 71.96 -39.79 -14.38
C ALA A 204 71.51 -38.36 -14.67
N ARG A 205 72.07 -37.71 -15.71
CA ARG A 205 71.63 -36.39 -16.18
C ARG A 205 70.16 -36.39 -16.61
N ALA A 206 69.73 -37.41 -17.35
CA ALA A 206 68.34 -37.57 -17.77
C ALA A 206 67.38 -37.79 -16.59
N ALA A 207 67.77 -38.59 -15.59
CA ALA A 207 67.00 -38.80 -14.37
C ALA A 207 66.86 -37.52 -13.54
N GLN A 208 67.94 -36.74 -13.38
CA GLN A 208 67.91 -35.44 -12.70
C GLN A 208 67.01 -34.43 -13.44
N ALA A 209 67.10 -34.36 -14.77
CA ALA A 209 66.23 -33.51 -15.58
C ALA A 209 64.75 -33.92 -15.46
N ALA A 210 64.46 -35.22 -15.46
CA ALA A 210 63.09 -35.74 -15.27
C ALA A 210 62.56 -35.49 -13.84
N GLN A 211 63.42 -35.50 -12.81
CA GLN A 211 63.04 -35.09 -11.46
C GLN A 211 62.72 -33.60 -11.38
N ALA A 212 63.60 -32.74 -11.90
CA ALA A 212 63.38 -31.29 -11.92
C ALA A 212 62.09 -30.90 -12.68
N GLN A 213 61.77 -31.61 -13.78
CA GLN A 213 60.50 -31.44 -14.50
C GLN A 213 59.28 -31.86 -13.66
N ARG A 214 59.39 -32.89 -12.82
CA ARG A 214 58.30 -33.28 -11.90
C ARG A 214 58.11 -32.27 -10.79
N GLU A 215 59.19 -31.83 -10.14
CA GLU A 215 59.16 -30.82 -9.08
C GLU A 215 58.57 -29.49 -9.60
N GLN A 216 58.95 -29.08 -10.82
CA GLN A 216 58.34 -27.93 -11.51
C GLN A 216 56.85 -28.16 -11.81
N ALA A 217 56.45 -29.32 -12.33
CA ALA A 217 55.06 -29.63 -12.63
C ALA A 217 54.16 -29.71 -11.38
N GLU A 218 54.70 -30.18 -10.24
CA GLU A 218 54.01 -30.17 -8.95
C GLU A 218 53.88 -28.74 -8.40
N SER A 219 54.94 -27.92 -8.51
CA SER A 219 54.90 -26.50 -8.18
C SER A 219 53.87 -25.72 -9.02
N ASP A 220 53.83 -25.95 -10.34
CA ASP A 220 52.86 -25.33 -11.24
C ASP A 220 51.42 -25.80 -10.96
N ARG A 221 51.23 -27.09 -10.64
CA ARG A 221 49.92 -27.64 -10.22
C ARG A 221 49.42 -26.98 -8.93
N ASP A 222 50.29 -26.83 -7.94
CA ASP A 222 49.92 -26.30 -6.62
C ASP A 222 49.72 -24.77 -6.69
N ALA A 223 50.49 -24.07 -7.51
CA ALA A 223 50.23 -22.67 -7.88
C ALA A 223 48.90 -22.51 -8.64
N ALA A 224 48.55 -23.43 -9.55
CA ALA A 224 47.26 -23.44 -10.24
C ALA A 224 46.09 -23.71 -9.28
N ALA A 225 46.26 -24.63 -8.32
CA ALA A 225 45.27 -24.90 -7.27
C ALA A 225 45.04 -23.67 -6.39
N ALA A 226 46.11 -23.01 -5.91
CA ALA A 226 46.01 -21.78 -5.11
C ALA A 226 45.31 -20.63 -5.87
N ARG A 227 45.57 -20.49 -7.18
CA ARG A 227 44.85 -19.54 -8.06
C ARG A 227 43.37 -19.91 -8.22
N ALA A 228 43.05 -21.19 -8.38
CA ALA A 228 41.67 -21.66 -8.49
C ALA A 228 40.87 -21.43 -7.20
N GLU A 229 41.46 -21.67 -6.02
CA GLU A 229 40.83 -21.33 -4.75
C GLU A 229 40.62 -19.82 -4.58
N ALA A 230 41.60 -18.99 -4.99
CA ALA A 230 41.46 -17.54 -4.93
C ALA A 230 40.27 -17.07 -5.78
N ALA A 231 40.18 -17.53 -7.03
CA ALA A 231 39.05 -17.25 -7.91
C ALA A 231 37.70 -17.76 -7.35
N GLN A 232 37.68 -18.87 -6.61
CA GLN A 232 36.47 -19.35 -5.92
C GLN A 232 36.08 -18.45 -4.74
N ARG A 233 37.05 -17.95 -3.95
CA ARG A 233 36.82 -16.98 -2.87
C ARG A 233 36.28 -15.66 -3.43
N ASP A 234 36.88 -15.15 -4.51
CA ASP A 234 36.44 -13.92 -5.18
C ASP A 234 35.03 -14.05 -5.77
N LEU A 235 34.72 -15.19 -6.40
CA LEU A 235 33.38 -15.51 -6.91
C LEU A 235 32.34 -15.61 -5.77
N ALA A 236 32.71 -16.20 -4.63
CA ALA A 236 31.83 -16.28 -3.46
C ALA A 236 31.57 -14.89 -2.86
N GLN A 237 32.60 -14.04 -2.77
CA GLN A 237 32.47 -12.65 -2.34
C GLN A 237 31.60 -11.84 -3.30
N SER A 238 31.82 -11.95 -4.61
CA SER A 238 31.02 -11.27 -5.64
C SER A 238 29.55 -11.69 -5.60
N ARG A 239 29.26 -12.99 -5.41
CA ARG A 239 27.89 -13.49 -5.20
C ARG A 239 27.25 -12.90 -3.96
N LYS A 240 27.96 -12.87 -2.83
CA LYS A 240 27.46 -12.24 -1.59
C LYS A 240 27.14 -10.75 -1.82
N GLN A 241 28.05 -10.01 -2.47
CA GLN A 241 27.84 -8.60 -2.81
C GLN A 241 26.62 -8.38 -3.71
N ALA A 242 26.35 -9.29 -4.66
CA ALA A 242 25.15 -9.24 -5.50
C ALA A 242 23.86 -9.55 -4.71
N ASP A 243 23.89 -10.51 -3.78
CA ASP A 243 22.77 -10.81 -2.89
C ASP A 243 22.49 -9.66 -1.89
N ASP A 244 23.53 -9.01 -1.37
CA ASP A 244 23.43 -7.83 -0.51
C ASP A 244 22.84 -6.64 -1.30
N ALA A 245 23.39 -6.30 -2.46
CA ALA A 245 22.87 -5.23 -3.31
C ALA A 245 21.42 -5.50 -3.79
N ARG A 246 21.03 -6.76 -3.96
CA ARG A 246 19.64 -7.13 -4.25
C ARG A 246 18.72 -6.90 -3.05
N ARG A 247 19.14 -7.26 -1.83
CA ARG A 247 18.40 -6.95 -0.60
C ARG A 247 18.17 -5.44 -0.45
N ASP A 248 19.19 -4.64 -0.73
CA ASP A 248 19.11 -3.18 -0.68
C ASP A 248 18.13 -2.61 -1.72
N LEU A 249 18.14 -3.13 -2.94
CA LEU A 249 17.18 -2.75 -3.99
C LEU A 249 15.73 -3.12 -3.65
N ASP A 250 15.49 -4.32 -3.09
CA ASP A 250 14.15 -4.76 -2.69
C ASP A 250 13.66 -4.00 -1.43
N ALA A 251 14.55 -3.62 -0.53
CA ALA A 251 14.25 -2.70 0.58
C ALA A 251 13.93 -1.27 0.10
N ALA A 252 14.70 -0.73 -0.86
CA ALA A 252 14.45 0.58 -1.45
C ALA A 252 13.10 0.65 -2.19
N ARG A 253 12.72 -0.43 -2.88
CA ARG A 253 11.38 -0.59 -3.50
C ARG A 253 10.27 -0.54 -2.44
N ALA A 254 10.38 -1.34 -1.39
CA ALA A 254 9.39 -1.34 -0.30
C ALA A 254 9.28 0.05 0.39
N GLY A 255 10.40 0.77 0.51
CA GLY A 255 10.41 2.17 0.97
C GLY A 255 9.67 3.12 0.03
N LEU A 256 9.87 2.99 -1.28
CA LEU A 256 9.16 3.77 -2.29
C LEU A 256 7.64 3.49 -2.29
N ASP A 257 7.24 2.22 -2.24
CA ASP A 257 5.83 1.82 -2.18
C ASP A 257 5.12 2.34 -0.91
N ASN A 258 5.87 2.47 0.19
CA ASN A 258 5.36 3.06 1.43
C ASN A 258 5.27 4.60 1.35
N ALA A 259 6.26 5.25 0.73
CA ALA A 259 6.23 6.69 0.47
C ALA A 259 5.09 7.07 -0.49
N GLN A 260 4.83 6.29 -1.54
CA GLN A 260 3.70 6.47 -2.44
C GLN A 260 2.36 6.38 -1.70
N ARG A 261 2.14 5.31 -0.92
CA ARG A 261 0.93 5.17 -0.08
C ARG A 261 0.76 6.31 0.92
N THR A 262 1.86 6.83 1.47
CA THR A 262 1.84 8.01 2.36
C THR A 262 1.41 9.28 1.62
N VAL A 263 1.92 9.49 0.40
CA VAL A 263 1.52 10.63 -0.46
C VAL A 263 0.06 10.50 -0.93
N GLU A 264 -0.41 9.29 -1.22
CA GLU A 264 -1.82 9.03 -1.57
C GLU A 264 -2.77 9.30 -0.39
N ALA A 265 -2.41 8.83 0.80
CA ALA A 265 -3.17 9.12 2.02
C ALA A 265 -3.21 10.64 2.32
N ALA A 266 -2.08 11.34 2.19
CA ALA A 266 -2.02 12.79 2.36
C ALA A 266 -2.85 13.55 1.30
N ARG A 267 -2.87 13.08 0.05
CA ARG A 267 -3.74 13.64 -1.01
C ARG A 267 -5.22 13.41 -0.72
N ALA A 268 -5.60 12.23 -0.22
CA ALA A 268 -6.97 11.93 0.18
C ALA A 268 -7.42 12.81 1.36
N GLN A 269 -6.56 13.00 2.37
CA GLN A 269 -6.81 13.92 3.48
C GLN A 269 -6.95 15.38 3.01
N ALA A 270 -6.07 15.85 2.12
CA ALA A 270 -6.17 17.20 1.56
C ALA A 270 -7.47 17.40 0.73
N ALA A 271 -7.89 16.39 -0.03
CA ALA A 271 -9.16 16.40 -0.73
C ALA A 271 -10.36 16.44 0.23
N GLN A 272 -10.32 15.67 1.33
CA GLN A 272 -11.36 15.71 2.36
C GLN A 272 -11.46 17.09 3.02
N VAL A 273 -10.33 17.64 3.49
CA VAL A 273 -10.28 19.00 4.07
C VAL A 273 -10.80 20.06 3.09
N THR A 274 -10.56 19.90 1.79
CA THR A 274 -11.11 20.79 0.75
C THR A 274 -12.64 20.66 0.63
N GLN A 275 -13.18 19.44 0.68
CA GLN A 275 -14.64 19.22 0.68
C GLN A 275 -15.31 19.76 1.95
N ASP A 276 -14.69 19.53 3.12
CA ASP A 276 -15.16 20.01 4.42
C ASP A 276 -15.16 21.54 4.48
N LEU A 277 -14.10 22.18 3.95
CA LEU A 277 -14.03 23.64 3.82
C LEU A 277 -15.16 24.17 2.92
N HIS A 278 -15.37 23.57 1.74
CA HIS A 278 -16.48 23.96 0.87
C HIS A 278 -17.86 23.72 1.50
N ALA A 279 -18.02 22.69 2.34
CA ALA A 279 -19.25 22.45 3.10
C ALA A 279 -19.46 23.54 4.17
N ALA A 280 -18.40 23.89 4.91
CA ALA A 280 -18.42 24.98 5.89
C ALA A 280 -18.72 26.34 5.25
N THR A 281 -18.16 26.65 4.07
CA THR A 281 -18.50 27.86 3.30
C THR A 281 -19.98 27.91 2.94
N ARG A 282 -20.54 26.82 2.41
CA ARG A 282 -21.99 26.75 2.09
C ARG A 282 -22.88 26.88 3.33
N ALA A 283 -22.48 26.29 4.46
CA ALA A 283 -23.20 26.43 5.73
C ALA A 283 -23.16 27.88 6.25
N ALA A 284 -22.02 28.56 6.14
CA ALA A 284 -21.89 29.98 6.50
C ALA A 284 -22.68 30.91 5.57
N GLU A 285 -22.73 30.63 4.26
CA GLU A 285 -23.58 31.34 3.30
C GLU A 285 -25.08 31.19 3.64
N LEU A 286 -25.52 29.98 3.99
CA LEU A 286 -26.91 29.73 4.37
C LEU A 286 -27.26 30.46 5.67
N ALA A 287 -26.46 30.31 6.73
CA ALA A 287 -26.65 31.04 7.98
C ALA A 287 -26.63 32.57 7.78
N GLY A 288 -25.83 33.08 6.83
CA GLY A 288 -25.83 34.49 6.45
C GLY A 288 -27.11 34.94 5.74
N ARG A 289 -27.75 34.08 4.94
CA ARG A 289 -29.06 34.35 4.32
C ARG A 289 -30.17 34.29 5.37
N ASP A 290 -30.16 33.28 6.24
CA ASP A 290 -31.15 33.11 7.30
C ASP A 290 -31.12 34.30 8.29
N ALA A 291 -29.91 34.79 8.62
CA ALA A 291 -29.74 36.02 9.41
C ALA A 291 -30.30 37.27 8.70
N GLN A 292 -30.13 37.40 7.38
CA GLN A 292 -30.73 38.50 6.61
C GLN A 292 -32.25 38.42 6.54
N VAL A 293 -32.84 37.22 6.47
CA VAL A 293 -34.30 37.03 6.55
C VAL A 293 -34.79 37.41 7.94
N ALA A 294 -34.20 36.85 9.00
CA ALA A 294 -34.57 37.16 10.39
C ALA A 294 -34.42 38.66 10.72
N GLN A 295 -33.44 39.36 10.14
CA GLN A 295 -33.31 40.80 10.29
C GLN A 295 -34.44 41.57 9.58
N ARG A 296 -34.81 41.19 8.34
CA ARG A 296 -35.95 41.79 7.62
C ARG A 296 -37.28 41.55 8.34
N ASP A 297 -37.47 40.35 8.89
CA ASP A 297 -38.67 40.02 9.67
C ASP A 297 -38.73 40.83 10.97
N ALA A 298 -37.57 41.05 11.62
CA ALA A 298 -37.47 41.92 12.80
C ALA A 298 -37.71 43.41 12.46
N ASP A 299 -37.26 43.89 11.30
CA ASP A 299 -37.53 45.24 10.81
C ASP A 299 -39.03 45.42 10.46
N ALA A 300 -39.63 44.48 9.72
CA ALA A 300 -41.05 44.47 9.43
C ALA A 300 -41.92 44.40 10.71
N ALA A 301 -41.47 43.67 11.74
CA ALA A 301 -42.14 43.63 13.04
C ALA A 301 -42.03 44.96 13.81
N ARG A 302 -40.93 45.72 13.66
CA ARG A 302 -40.79 47.08 14.22
C ARG A 302 -41.73 48.05 13.52
N ASP A 303 -41.79 48.01 12.19
CA ASP A 303 -42.68 48.86 11.39
C ASP A 303 -44.16 48.57 11.69
N ALA A 304 -44.53 47.28 11.80
CA ALA A 304 -45.87 46.86 12.18
C ALA A 304 -46.23 47.32 13.62
N LEU A 305 -45.28 47.26 14.56
CA LEU A 305 -45.47 47.77 15.92
C LEU A 305 -45.65 49.30 15.93
N ALA A 306 -44.86 50.04 15.15
CA ALA A 306 -44.99 51.50 15.04
C ALA A 306 -46.34 51.90 14.41
N ALA A 307 -46.78 51.19 13.37
CA ALA A 307 -48.10 51.39 12.77
C ALA A 307 -49.25 51.07 13.75
N ALA A 308 -49.12 49.99 14.54
CA ALA A 308 -50.09 49.65 15.58
C ALA A 308 -50.13 50.69 16.71
N GLN A 309 -48.98 51.23 17.13
CA GLN A 309 -48.90 52.32 18.10
C GLN A 309 -49.57 53.60 17.57
N HIS A 310 -49.35 53.95 16.30
CA HIS A 310 -50.01 55.09 15.65
C HIS A 310 -51.54 54.90 15.62
N LEU A 311 -52.03 53.72 15.22
CA LEU A 311 -53.46 53.41 15.21
C LEU A 311 -54.10 53.43 16.62
N VAL A 312 -53.36 52.97 17.64
CA VAL A 312 -53.79 53.09 19.05
C VAL A 312 -53.87 54.56 19.49
N GLU A 313 -52.98 55.44 19.04
CA GLU A 313 -53.05 56.85 19.39
C GLU A 313 -54.13 57.62 18.61
N GLN A 314 -54.37 57.26 17.33
CA GLN A 314 -55.53 57.75 16.57
C GLN A 314 -56.84 57.34 17.24
N THR A 315 -57.04 56.06 17.51
CA THR A 315 -58.27 55.57 18.18
C THR A 315 -58.46 56.14 19.59
N ARG A 316 -57.38 56.52 20.30
CA ARG A 316 -57.46 57.31 21.55
C ARG A 316 -57.92 58.75 21.31
N ALA A 317 -57.47 59.41 20.24
CA ALA A 317 -57.94 60.74 19.86
C ALA A 317 -59.43 60.70 19.46
N ASP A 318 -59.82 59.74 18.62
CA ASP A 318 -61.21 59.51 18.20
C ASP A 318 -62.13 59.26 19.41
N LEU A 319 -61.69 58.43 20.37
CA LEU A 319 -62.41 58.19 21.62
C LEU A 319 -62.46 59.40 22.55
N GLN A 320 -61.49 60.31 22.50
CA GLN A 320 -61.56 61.59 23.22
C GLN A 320 -62.53 62.56 22.55
N GLU A 321 -62.58 62.59 21.22
CA GLU A 321 -63.52 63.41 20.45
C GLU A 321 -64.96 62.94 20.66
N ALA A 322 -65.25 61.65 20.47
CA ALA A 322 -66.56 61.05 20.74
C ALA A 322 -67.03 61.25 22.21
N ARG A 323 -66.11 61.31 23.18
CA ARG A 323 -66.42 61.68 24.57
C ARG A 323 -66.80 63.16 24.72
N ARG A 324 -66.11 64.08 24.02
CA ARG A 324 -66.47 65.51 24.00
C ARG A 324 -67.84 65.72 23.35
N GLU A 325 -68.14 64.98 22.28
CA GLU A 325 -69.48 64.97 21.67
C GLU A 325 -70.54 64.39 22.61
N GLN A 326 -70.25 63.31 23.33
CA GLN A 326 -71.15 62.74 24.35
C GLN A 326 -71.40 63.75 25.48
N ASP A 327 -70.36 64.36 26.04
CA ASP A 327 -70.49 65.40 27.09
C ASP A 327 -71.30 66.60 26.60
N ARG A 328 -71.12 66.99 25.33
CA ARG A 328 -71.90 68.05 24.68
C ARG A 328 -73.38 67.66 24.56
N ALA A 329 -73.68 66.48 24.01
CA ALA A 329 -75.04 65.98 23.86
C ALA A 329 -75.75 65.81 25.22
N LEU A 330 -75.02 65.42 26.28
CA LEU A 330 -75.53 65.38 27.66
C LEU A 330 -75.88 66.78 28.18
N ARG A 331 -75.03 67.79 27.94
CA ARG A 331 -75.33 69.19 28.30
C ARG A 331 -76.52 69.75 27.52
N GLU A 332 -76.61 69.46 26.23
CA GLU A 332 -77.73 69.88 25.38
C GLU A 332 -79.05 69.21 25.81
N ARG A 333 -79.01 67.91 26.17
CA ARG A 333 -80.14 67.19 26.81
C ARG A 333 -80.55 67.83 28.14
N ASP A 334 -79.61 68.14 29.00
CA ASP A 334 -79.92 68.65 30.35
C ASP A 334 -80.37 70.12 30.33
N ALA A 335 -79.89 70.92 29.38
CA ALA A 335 -80.46 72.22 29.06
C ALA A 335 -81.92 72.10 28.58
N ALA A 336 -82.19 71.24 27.58
CA ALA A 336 -83.55 70.99 27.09
C ALA A 336 -84.49 70.43 28.18
N ARG A 337 -83.96 69.66 29.14
CA ARG A 337 -84.70 69.20 30.32
C ARG A 337 -85.03 70.34 31.28
N ALA A 338 -84.11 71.28 31.49
CA ALA A 338 -84.35 72.48 32.27
C ALA A 338 -85.37 73.41 31.59
N ASP A 339 -85.36 73.51 30.25
CA ASP A 339 -86.39 74.24 29.49
C ASP A 339 -87.75 73.57 29.57
N ALA A 340 -87.83 72.25 29.48
CA ALA A 340 -89.08 71.51 29.71
C ALA A 340 -89.60 71.68 31.15
N GLN A 341 -88.71 71.80 32.15
CA GLN A 341 -89.10 72.13 33.53
C GLN A 341 -89.60 73.57 33.69
N ARG A 342 -88.95 74.55 33.04
CA ARG A 342 -89.42 75.95 32.97
C ARG A 342 -90.82 76.02 32.37
N LEU A 343 -91.01 75.44 31.19
CA LEU A 343 -92.31 75.39 30.51
C LEU A 343 -93.40 74.69 31.34
N GLY A 344 -93.03 73.67 32.14
CA GLY A 344 -93.94 73.05 33.10
C GLY A 344 -94.37 74.02 34.22
N GLN A 345 -93.41 74.73 34.81
CA GLN A 345 -93.66 75.76 35.83
C GLN A 345 -94.51 76.92 35.28
N ASP A 346 -94.24 77.38 34.05
CA ASP A 346 -95.01 78.42 33.37
C ASP A 346 -96.46 77.97 33.11
N LEU A 347 -96.67 76.71 32.72
CA LEU A 347 -98.00 76.13 32.52
C LEU A 347 -98.78 75.97 33.84
N ASP A 348 -98.13 75.57 34.92
CA ASP A 348 -98.78 75.46 36.24
C ASP A 348 -99.06 76.84 36.87
N ALA A 349 -98.20 77.83 36.65
CA ALA A 349 -98.48 79.23 36.98
C ALA A 349 -99.67 79.77 36.17
N ALA A 350 -99.75 79.48 34.87
CA ALA A 350 -100.86 79.86 34.02
C ALA A 350 -102.18 79.18 34.45
N ARG A 351 -102.13 77.91 34.90
CA ARG A 351 -103.29 77.21 35.50
C ARG A 351 -103.76 77.88 36.78
N GLY A 352 -102.87 78.19 37.72
CA GLY A 352 -103.21 78.89 38.95
C GLY A 352 -103.79 80.29 38.69
N GLY A 353 -103.26 81.01 37.69
CA GLY A 353 -103.82 82.28 37.22
C GLY A 353 -105.24 82.13 36.64
N LEU A 354 -105.49 81.08 35.84
CA LEU A 354 -106.81 80.78 35.29
C LEU A 354 -107.83 80.42 36.39
N GLU A 355 -107.43 79.61 37.37
CA GLU A 355 -108.26 79.25 38.52
C GLU A 355 -108.61 80.47 39.38
N THR A 356 -107.63 81.34 39.66
CA THR A 356 -107.84 82.62 40.36
C THR A 356 -108.82 83.52 39.60
N ALA A 357 -108.71 83.59 38.27
CA ALA A 357 -109.64 84.34 37.43
C ALA A 357 -111.07 83.74 37.44
N GLN A 358 -111.19 82.40 37.46
CA GLN A 358 -112.48 81.72 37.58
C GLN A 358 -113.15 81.97 38.94
N GLN A 359 -112.39 81.95 40.03
CA GLN A 359 -112.89 82.28 41.38
C GLN A 359 -113.37 83.74 41.44
N THR A 360 -112.58 84.68 40.88
CA THR A 360 -112.93 86.11 40.80
C THR A 360 -114.20 86.34 39.96
N ALA A 361 -114.34 85.63 38.84
CA ALA A 361 -115.54 85.64 38.00
C ALA A 361 -116.72 84.88 38.62
N GLY A 362 -116.52 84.15 39.72
CA GLY A 362 -117.57 83.61 40.59
C GLY A 362 -118.11 84.69 41.52
N ALA A 363 -117.23 85.30 42.34
CA ALA A 363 -117.57 86.36 43.28
C ALA A 363 -118.34 87.52 42.61
N LEU A 364 -117.84 88.03 41.47
CA LEU A 364 -118.51 89.08 40.69
C LEU A 364 -119.93 88.72 40.22
N ARG A 365 -120.25 87.42 40.08
CA ARG A 365 -121.60 86.93 39.74
C ARG A 365 -122.51 86.94 40.96
N ASP A 366 -122.01 86.53 42.12
CA ASP A 366 -122.76 86.53 43.37
C ASP A 366 -123.05 87.96 43.86
N ASP A 367 -122.09 88.88 43.69
CA ASP A 367 -122.27 90.32 43.93
C ASP A 367 -123.35 90.92 43.03
N LEU A 368 -123.34 90.60 41.73
CA LEU A 368 -124.38 91.03 40.78
C LEU A 368 -125.75 90.43 41.14
N HIS A 369 -125.80 89.18 41.64
CA HIS A 369 -127.04 88.58 42.14
C HIS A 369 -127.53 89.21 43.45
N ALA A 370 -126.64 89.73 44.31
CA ALA A 370 -127.01 90.50 45.50
C ALA A 370 -127.62 91.85 45.13
N ALA A 371 -126.89 92.67 44.38
CA ALA A 371 -127.33 94.01 43.97
C ALA A 371 -128.69 94.00 43.22
N ARG A 372 -128.98 92.91 42.49
CA ARG A 372 -130.27 92.73 41.79
C ARG A 372 -131.44 92.49 42.76
N ARG A 373 -131.23 91.74 43.85
CA ARG A 373 -132.24 91.53 44.90
C ARG A 373 -132.53 92.84 45.64
N ASP A 374 -131.49 93.60 45.95
CA ASP A 374 -131.61 94.89 46.67
C ASP A 374 -132.39 95.91 45.82
N ALA A 375 -132.15 95.93 44.50
CA ALA A 375 -132.92 96.75 43.56
C ALA A 375 -134.39 96.31 43.43
N GLU A 376 -134.66 95.00 43.37
CA GLU A 376 -136.03 94.46 43.37
C GLU A 376 -136.79 94.75 44.67
N GLN A 377 -136.11 94.75 45.83
CA GLN A 377 -136.71 95.13 47.10
C GLN A 377 -136.99 96.63 47.16
N SER A 378 -136.03 97.47 46.78
CA SER A 378 -136.18 98.93 46.71
C SER A 378 -137.38 99.34 45.84
N ALA A 379 -137.62 98.63 44.73
CA ALA A 379 -138.77 98.87 43.86
C ALA A 379 -140.12 98.52 44.51
N ARG A 380 -140.18 97.48 45.36
CA ARG A 380 -141.41 97.09 46.09
C ARG A 380 -141.74 98.10 47.19
N GLU A 381 -140.72 98.55 47.92
CA GLU A 381 -140.86 99.58 48.97
C GLU A 381 -141.35 100.91 48.37
N ALA A 382 -140.82 101.32 47.22
CA ALA A 382 -141.29 102.50 46.49
C ALA A 382 -142.76 102.41 46.03
N ALA A 383 -143.22 101.22 45.62
CA ALA A 383 -144.59 100.99 45.18
C ALA A 383 -145.60 101.03 46.34
N LEU A 384 -145.28 100.42 47.49
CA LEU A 384 -146.07 100.56 48.72
C LEU A 384 -146.16 102.03 49.15
N ALA A 385 -145.02 102.72 49.19
CA ALA A 385 -144.97 104.14 49.52
C ALA A 385 -145.71 105.04 48.51
N SER A 386 -146.07 104.58 47.30
CA SER A 386 -147.02 105.31 46.42
C SER A 386 -148.48 105.05 46.76
N ALA A 387 -148.86 103.81 47.07
CA ALA A 387 -150.23 103.46 47.45
C ALA A 387 -150.67 104.26 48.70
N ASP A 388 -149.83 104.30 49.75
CA ASP A 388 -150.11 105.05 50.98
C ASP A 388 -150.33 106.55 50.74
N ARG A 389 -149.63 107.14 49.75
CA ARG A 389 -149.76 108.56 49.40
C ARG A 389 -151.07 108.87 48.67
N ASP A 390 -151.54 107.97 47.81
CA ASP A 390 -152.78 108.18 47.06
C ASP A 390 -154.02 107.85 47.90
N GLU A 391 -153.93 106.87 48.80
CA GLU A 391 -154.88 106.63 49.90
C GLU A 391 -155.04 107.89 50.78
N ALA A 392 -153.93 108.45 51.29
CA ALA A 392 -153.97 109.67 52.11
C ALA A 392 -154.53 110.90 51.36
N ARG A 393 -154.31 111.00 50.04
CA ARG A 393 -154.91 112.04 49.19
C ARG A 393 -156.44 111.88 49.08
N ALA A 394 -156.93 110.67 48.85
CA ALA A 394 -158.37 110.39 48.79
C ALA A 394 -159.06 110.74 50.12
N GLN A 395 -158.48 110.35 51.26
CA GLN A 395 -158.98 110.69 52.60
C GLN A 395 -158.99 112.21 52.83
N THR A 396 -157.92 112.92 52.43
CA THR A 396 -157.84 114.40 52.51
C THR A 396 -158.92 115.09 51.67
N GLN A 397 -159.27 114.52 50.51
CA GLN A 397 -160.28 115.10 49.62
C GLN A 397 -161.70 114.85 50.16
N ALA A 398 -162.01 113.65 50.65
CA ALA A 398 -163.28 113.34 51.30
C ALA A 398 -163.54 114.24 52.52
N ALA A 399 -162.52 114.50 53.35
CA ALA A 399 -162.62 115.43 54.47
C ALA A 399 -162.95 116.87 54.05
N ARG A 400 -162.38 117.35 52.93
CA ARG A 400 -162.69 118.68 52.37
C ARG A 400 -164.14 118.77 51.88
N GLU A 401 -164.65 117.72 51.25
CA GLU A 401 -166.04 117.66 50.80
C GLU A 401 -167.04 117.62 51.97
N GLN A 402 -166.72 116.92 53.06
CA GLN A 402 -167.51 116.96 54.30
C GLN A 402 -167.54 118.36 54.93
N VAL A 403 -166.38 119.03 55.04
CA VAL A 403 -166.29 120.41 55.55
C VAL A 403 -167.08 121.38 54.66
N ALA A 404 -167.05 121.22 53.34
CA ALA A 404 -167.82 122.05 52.41
C ALA A 404 -169.34 121.89 52.56
N ARG A 405 -169.84 120.66 52.80
CA ARG A 405 -171.26 120.41 53.10
C ARG A 405 -171.68 121.05 54.41
N LEU A 406 -170.92 120.82 55.49
CA LEU A 406 -171.21 121.38 56.81
C LEU A 406 -171.20 122.91 56.81
N ALA A 407 -170.29 123.55 56.04
CA ALA A 407 -170.29 125.00 55.87
C ALA A 407 -171.55 125.52 55.16
N ALA A 408 -172.00 124.83 54.09
CA ALA A 408 -173.22 125.19 53.37
C ALA A 408 -174.49 125.04 54.24
N GLU A 409 -174.56 123.99 55.06
CA GLU A 409 -175.63 123.78 56.05
C GLU A 409 -175.65 124.87 57.12
N LEU A 410 -174.47 125.27 57.63
CA LEU A 410 -174.36 126.29 58.68
C LEU A 410 -174.73 127.69 58.16
N ASP A 411 -174.37 128.04 56.92
CA ASP A 411 -174.80 129.30 56.30
C ASP A 411 -176.25 129.25 55.78
N ALA A 412 -176.86 128.08 55.57
CA ALA A 412 -178.30 127.95 55.39
C ALA A 412 -179.04 128.20 56.72
N ALA A 413 -178.57 127.59 57.81
CA ALA A 413 -179.11 127.81 59.16
C ALA A 413 -179.03 129.28 59.58
N ARG A 414 -177.88 129.96 59.36
CA ARG A 414 -177.71 131.40 59.64
C ARG A 414 -178.70 132.28 58.88
N ARG A 415 -178.97 132.00 57.61
CA ARG A 415 -179.98 132.74 56.83
C ARG A 415 -181.38 132.54 57.41
N SER A 416 -181.77 131.30 57.73
CA SER A 416 -183.06 131.05 58.40
C SER A 416 -183.20 131.75 59.77
N ALA A 417 -182.11 131.92 60.51
CA ALA A 417 -182.10 132.68 61.77
C ALA A 417 -182.22 134.20 61.54
N GLN A 418 -181.65 134.73 60.46
CA GLN A 418 -181.81 136.13 60.07
C GLN A 418 -183.22 136.43 59.55
N ASP A 419 -183.80 135.53 58.75
CA ASP A 419 -185.20 135.62 58.31
C ASP A 419 -186.18 135.57 59.51
N ALA A 420 -185.89 134.73 60.52
CA ALA A 420 -186.65 134.71 61.78
C ALA A 420 -186.54 136.01 62.58
N ALA A 421 -185.37 136.65 62.62
CA ALA A 421 -185.20 137.97 63.26
C ALA A 421 -185.98 139.07 62.51
N VAL A 422 -186.00 139.05 61.17
CA VAL A 422 -186.79 139.98 60.34
C VAL A 422 -188.31 139.70 60.41
N ALA A 423 -188.72 138.48 60.78
CA ALA A 423 -190.10 138.20 61.14
C ALA A 423 -190.49 138.82 62.51
N GLN A 424 -189.57 138.84 63.48
CA GLN A 424 -189.81 139.44 64.80
C GLN A 424 -189.91 140.97 64.76
N ASP A 425 -189.17 141.62 63.86
CA ASP A 425 -189.26 143.06 63.54
C ASP A 425 -190.73 143.50 63.34
N ARG A 426 -191.51 142.71 62.59
CA ARG A 426 -192.91 143.03 62.23
C ARG A 426 -193.93 142.82 63.35
N VAL A 427 -193.68 141.94 64.32
CA VAL A 427 -194.65 141.70 65.42
C VAL A 427 -194.57 142.81 66.46
N ALA A 428 -193.36 143.18 66.88
CA ALA A 428 -193.16 144.25 67.85
C ALA A 428 -193.66 145.61 67.31
N GLN A 429 -193.36 145.91 66.06
CA GLN A 429 -193.72 147.19 65.42
C GLN A 429 -195.25 147.36 65.27
N LEU A 430 -196.00 146.26 65.01
CA LEU A 430 -197.46 146.29 65.01
C LEU A 430 -198.06 146.48 66.42
N SER A 431 -197.46 145.90 67.47
CA SER A 431 -197.96 146.11 68.85
C SER A 431 -197.77 147.54 69.36
N ALA A 432 -196.70 148.23 68.94
CA ALA A 432 -196.46 149.62 69.29
C ALA A 432 -197.47 150.57 68.62
N GLN A 433 -197.72 150.39 67.31
CA GLN A 433 -198.64 151.25 66.54
C GLN A 433 -200.11 151.12 66.97
N VAL A 434 -200.51 150.00 67.60
CA VAL A 434 -201.83 149.88 68.25
C VAL A 434 -201.86 150.62 69.60
N THR A 435 -200.73 150.73 70.29
CA THR A 435 -200.63 151.42 71.59
C THR A 435 -200.63 152.95 71.43
N ASP A 436 -199.98 153.49 70.39
CA ASP A 436 -200.06 154.92 70.06
C ASP A 436 -201.51 155.38 69.80
N LEU A 437 -202.35 154.50 69.22
CA LEU A 437 -203.77 154.78 68.98
C LEU A 437 -204.62 154.72 70.28
N ALA A 438 -204.14 154.05 71.32
CA ALA A 438 -204.79 154.01 72.64
C ALA A 438 -204.33 155.15 73.56
N SER A 439 -203.05 155.53 73.51
CA SER A 439 -202.49 156.63 74.33
C SER A 439 -202.59 158.01 73.68
N ALA A 440 -203.04 158.13 72.43
CA ALA A 440 -203.58 159.41 71.93
C ALA A 440 -204.82 159.91 72.71
N LEU A 441 -205.45 159.06 73.54
CA LEU A 441 -206.46 159.47 74.54
C LEU A 441 -205.86 159.96 75.89
N ALA A 442 -204.54 159.92 76.06
CA ALA A 442 -203.81 160.41 77.23
C ALA A 442 -202.42 160.96 76.80
N ALA A 443 -202.31 162.20 76.33
CA ALA A 443 -202.35 163.41 77.16
C ALA A 443 -201.48 163.32 78.45
N LEU A 444 -200.68 164.38 78.69
CA LEU A 444 -199.94 164.69 79.94
C LEU A 444 -198.62 163.94 80.22
N GLY A 445 -197.57 164.26 79.45
CA GLY A 445 -196.16 163.88 79.68
C GLY A 445 -195.72 162.68 78.83
N GLY A 446 -194.56 162.65 78.17
CA GLY A 446 -193.28 163.32 78.44
C GLY A 446 -192.27 162.30 78.98
N ALA A 447 -190.94 162.40 78.77
CA ALA A 447 -190.17 163.28 77.90
C ALA A 447 -188.73 162.73 77.78
N ASN A 448 -187.99 163.18 76.76
CA ASN A 448 -186.53 163.36 76.77
C ASN A 448 -185.57 162.13 76.74
N SER A 449 -184.41 162.37 76.09
CA SER A 449 -183.04 161.95 76.48
C SER A 449 -182.61 160.47 76.67
N THR A 450 -181.58 160.09 75.90
CA THR A 450 -180.33 159.39 76.31
C THR A 450 -180.35 158.09 77.16
N GLY A 451 -179.83 157.00 76.58
CA GLY A 451 -178.42 156.61 76.83
C GLY A 451 -178.05 155.44 77.78
N ALA A 452 -177.07 154.65 77.30
CA ALA A 452 -175.87 154.15 78.00
C ALA A 452 -175.84 152.81 78.82
N SER A 453 -174.71 152.10 78.61
CA SER A 453 -173.89 151.35 79.60
C SER A 453 -174.10 149.85 79.92
N SER A 454 -172.94 149.12 79.93
CA SER A 454 -172.55 148.05 80.91
C SER A 454 -173.17 146.63 80.80
N THR A 455 -172.51 145.49 81.13
CA THR A 455 -171.09 145.08 81.39
C THR A 455 -170.92 143.54 81.35
N GLY A 456 -169.67 143.03 81.21
CA GLY A 456 -169.22 141.67 81.66
C GLY A 456 -169.41 140.49 80.68
N GLY A 457 -168.63 139.38 80.75
CA GLY A 457 -167.38 139.12 81.48
C GLY A 457 -167.03 137.62 81.70
N THR A 458 -165.77 137.18 81.48
CA THR A 458 -165.17 135.84 81.84
C THR A 458 -165.83 134.59 81.18
N ASP A 459 -165.33 133.33 81.10
CA ASP A 459 -164.14 132.53 81.54
C ASP A 459 -164.15 131.18 80.70
N LYS A 460 -163.23 130.18 80.65
CA LYS A 460 -161.82 129.89 81.04
C LYS A 460 -161.35 128.55 80.37
N VAL A 461 -160.03 128.24 80.35
CA VAL A 461 -159.38 126.89 80.18
C VAL A 461 -159.48 126.21 78.76
N VAL A 462 -158.49 125.60 78.05
CA VAL A 462 -157.18 124.85 78.27
C VAL A 462 -157.41 123.31 78.44
N PRO A 463 -156.51 122.31 78.18
CA PRO A 463 -155.09 122.25 77.69
C PRO A 463 -154.71 121.22 76.55
N THR A 464 -153.43 121.24 76.10
CA THR A 464 -152.56 120.09 75.66
C THR A 464 -152.91 119.21 74.43
N ALA A 465 -151.97 118.57 73.70
CA ALA A 465 -150.49 118.65 73.67
C ALA A 465 -149.86 118.00 72.40
N ARG A 466 -148.62 118.44 72.13
CA ARG A 466 -147.53 117.83 71.33
C ARG A 466 -147.65 117.85 69.80
#